data_AF-A0A918PK65-F1
#
_entry.id   AF-A0A918PK65-F1
#
_cell.length_a   1.000
_cell.length_b   1.000
_cell.length_c   1.000
_cell.angle_alpha   90.00
_cell.angle_beta   90.00
_cell.angle_gamma   90.00
#
_symmetry.space_group_name_H-M   'P 1'
#
loop_
_entity.id
_entity.type
_entity.pdbx_description
1 polymer ?
#
loop_
_entity_poly.entity_id
_entity_poly.type
_entity_poly.pdbx_seq_one_letter_code
_entity_poly.pdbx_strand_id
1 'polypeptide(L)'
;MPGMALFHSTYLQKRQPGVSRRDFQRLWRSHGDFAASVPAFWNNVERYIHNDPVENLVGLPGVTDAFDAVGELYYTSFETWVGMRDVMLHEVAPDEKRVFAGAPTSVRGMRTTFQPVSGLFKLFTLASFRDEERRTDGVALLAEHARYTLELEQFGAALRGFTITTAREASAGSGMQGFAHTSSSRDVMLVHHFADETSARAALTSADHARLEVAQDDLFDWHSRILVMTRGWVLKGDNG
;
A
#
# COMPACT_ATOMS: atom_id res chain seq x y z
N MET A 1 20.70 -13.95 1.78
CA MET A 1 20.22 -13.85 3.18
C MET A 1 18.72 -13.63 3.14
N PRO A 2 17.91 -14.34 3.96
CA PRO A 2 16.50 -14.03 4.07
C PRO A 2 16.40 -12.56 4.49
N GLY A 3 15.68 -11.74 3.71
CA GLY A 3 15.51 -10.31 4.03
C GLY A 3 14.86 -10.19 5.41
N MET A 4 15.38 -9.29 6.25
CA MET A 4 14.72 -8.95 7.51
C MET A 4 13.26 -8.62 7.24
N ALA A 5 12.35 -9.20 8.04
CA ALA A 5 10.96 -8.84 7.98
C ALA A 5 10.81 -7.37 8.39
N LEU A 6 10.30 -6.53 7.48
CA LEU A 6 10.07 -5.12 7.73
C LEU A 6 8.61 -4.89 8.09
N PHE A 7 8.38 -4.01 9.06
CA PHE A 7 7.04 -3.48 9.29
C PHE A 7 6.75 -2.46 8.18
N HIS A 8 5.60 -2.63 7.54
CA HIS A 8 5.22 -1.86 6.35
C HIS A 8 3.91 -1.15 6.60
N SER A 9 3.89 0.15 6.31
CA SER A 9 2.69 0.99 6.33
C SER A 9 2.45 1.52 4.93
N THR A 10 1.32 1.15 4.33
CA THR A 10 0.82 1.76 3.09
C THR A 10 -0.41 2.58 3.37
N TYR A 11 -0.50 3.75 2.75
CA TYR A 11 -1.63 4.65 2.92
C TYR A 11 -2.01 5.34 1.61
N LEU A 12 -3.31 5.48 1.37
CA LEU A 12 -3.91 6.20 0.26
C LEU A 12 -4.36 7.57 0.76
N GLN A 13 -4.04 8.62 0.00
CA GLN A 13 -4.43 10.00 0.31
C GLN A 13 -5.23 10.63 -0.83
N LYS A 14 -6.07 11.58 -0.46
CA LYS A 14 -6.82 12.42 -1.38
C LYS A 14 -6.37 13.86 -1.27
N ARG A 15 -6.37 14.59 -2.38
CA ARG A 15 -6.03 16.02 -2.38
C ARG A 15 -7.12 16.88 -1.72
N GLN A 16 -6.72 18.02 -1.17
CA GLN A 16 -7.66 19.03 -0.66
C GLN A 16 -8.67 19.49 -1.73
N PRO A 17 -9.93 19.80 -1.37
CA PRO A 17 -10.91 20.33 -2.31
C PRO A 17 -10.39 21.59 -3.03
N GLY A 18 -10.60 21.65 -4.35
CA GLY A 18 -10.14 22.77 -5.17
C GLY A 18 -8.65 22.73 -5.56
N VAL A 19 -7.85 21.82 -4.99
CA VAL A 19 -6.46 21.64 -5.42
C VAL A 19 -6.42 20.80 -6.70
N SER A 20 -5.74 21.32 -7.73
CA SER A 20 -5.53 20.58 -8.98
C SER A 20 -4.62 19.37 -8.75
N ARG A 21 -4.73 18.31 -9.56
CA ARG A 21 -3.85 17.14 -9.43
C ARG A 21 -2.38 17.51 -9.58
N ARG A 22 -2.04 18.39 -10.53
CA ARG A 22 -0.67 18.89 -10.72
C ARG A 22 -0.14 19.59 -9.47
N ASP A 23 -0.92 20.49 -8.88
CA ASP A 23 -0.50 21.21 -7.69
C ASP A 23 -0.44 20.27 -6.48
N PHE A 24 -1.35 19.30 -6.40
CA PHE A 24 -1.29 18.25 -5.40
C PHE A 24 -0.02 17.40 -5.51
N GLN A 25 0.40 16.98 -6.71
CA GLN A 25 1.67 16.23 -6.88
C GLN A 25 2.87 17.04 -6.38
N ARG A 26 2.90 18.36 -6.61
CA ARG A 26 3.94 19.24 -6.07
C ARG A 26 3.88 19.31 -4.54
N LEU A 27 2.69 19.47 -3.97
CA LEU A 27 2.47 19.47 -2.52
C LEU A 27 2.85 18.13 -1.89
N TRP A 28 2.53 17.03 -2.56
CA TRP A 28 2.86 15.66 -2.16
C TRP A 28 4.37 15.45 -2.10
N ARG A 29 5.12 15.89 -3.12
CA ARG A 29 6.60 15.86 -3.10
C ARG A 29 7.16 16.74 -1.98
N SER A 30 6.66 17.96 -1.85
CA SER A 30 7.06 18.89 -0.78
C SER A 30 6.78 18.32 0.62
N HIS A 31 5.71 17.55 0.80
CA HIS A 31 5.41 16.85 2.04
C HIS A 31 6.46 15.79 2.35
N GLY A 32 6.91 15.05 1.33
CA GLY A 32 8.00 14.09 1.46
C GLY A 32 9.31 14.74 1.89
N ASP A 33 9.67 15.87 1.26
CA ASP A 33 10.84 16.66 1.63
C ASP A 33 10.73 17.20 3.06
N PHE A 34 9.56 17.69 3.45
CA PHE A 34 9.29 18.15 4.81
C PHE A 34 9.45 17.01 5.82
N ALA A 35 8.83 15.86 5.58
CA ALA A 35 8.97 14.69 6.46
C ALA A 35 10.43 14.25 6.56
N ALA A 36 11.19 14.27 5.46
CA ALA A 36 12.63 13.98 5.46
C ALA A 36 13.46 14.99 6.26
N SER A 37 12.98 16.23 6.38
CA SER A 37 13.63 17.26 7.19
C SER A 37 13.42 17.10 8.70
N VAL A 38 12.47 16.27 9.14
CA VAL A 38 12.18 15.99 10.55
C VAL A 38 13.05 14.81 11.04
N PRO A 39 14.14 15.04 11.79
CA PRO A 39 15.10 13.98 12.10
C PRO A 39 14.51 12.86 12.95
N ALA A 40 13.61 13.20 13.88
CA ALA A 40 12.92 12.25 14.74
C ALA A 40 12.06 11.24 13.95
N PHE A 41 11.55 11.64 12.78
CA PHE A 41 10.86 10.76 11.85
C PHE A 41 11.85 10.05 10.93
N TRP A 42 12.68 10.81 10.22
CA TRP A 42 13.48 10.29 9.11
C TRP A 42 14.51 9.25 9.53
N ASN A 43 15.07 9.37 10.74
CA ASN A 43 16.05 8.41 11.25
C ASN A 43 15.46 7.03 11.56
N ASN A 44 14.14 6.94 11.70
CA ASN A 44 13.43 5.70 12.07
C ASN A 44 12.74 5.03 10.87
N VAL A 45 12.70 5.68 9.71
CA VAL A 45 12.16 5.14 8.46
C VAL A 45 13.29 4.45 7.70
N GLU A 46 13.13 3.19 7.30
CA GLU A 46 14.11 2.48 6.48
C GLU A 46 13.97 2.83 4.99
N ARG A 47 12.72 2.92 4.54
CA ARG A 47 12.39 3.24 3.15
C ARG A 47 11.12 4.08 3.12
N TYR A 48 11.13 5.10 2.26
CA TYR A 48 9.96 5.95 2.02
C TYR A 48 9.75 6.09 0.52
N ILE A 49 8.58 5.66 0.04
CA ILE A 49 8.20 5.73 -1.36
C ILE A 49 6.92 6.56 -1.48
N HIS A 50 6.93 7.47 -2.44
CA HIS A 50 5.74 8.15 -2.91
C HIS A 50 5.32 7.59 -4.25
N ASN A 51 4.10 7.10 -4.37
CA ASN A 51 3.59 6.63 -5.65
C ASN A 51 2.48 7.56 -6.15
N ASP A 52 2.59 7.94 -7.42
CA ASP A 52 1.59 8.73 -8.11
C ASP A 52 0.62 7.79 -8.83
N PRO A 53 -0.69 7.90 -8.59
CA PRO A 53 -1.68 7.19 -9.40
C PRO A 53 -1.47 7.52 -10.87
N VAL A 54 -1.45 6.49 -11.70
CA VAL A 54 -1.39 6.64 -13.14
C VAL A 54 -2.66 7.35 -13.61
N GLU A 55 -2.52 8.28 -14.56
CA GLU A 55 -3.66 9.04 -15.07
C GLU A 55 -4.44 8.25 -16.13
N ASN A 56 -5.69 8.68 -16.38
CA ASN A 56 -6.53 8.13 -17.44
C ASN A 56 -6.67 6.60 -17.36
N LEU A 57 -7.13 6.12 -16.21
CA LEU A 57 -7.43 4.69 -15.96
C LEU A 57 -8.86 4.32 -16.38
N VAL A 58 -9.52 5.20 -17.13
CA VAL A 58 -10.89 5.00 -17.61
C VAL A 58 -10.97 3.66 -18.35
N GLY A 59 -11.88 2.80 -17.89
CA GLY A 59 -12.14 1.49 -18.48
C GLY A 59 -11.30 0.33 -17.92
N LEU A 60 -10.37 0.57 -17.00
CA LEU A 60 -9.68 -0.53 -16.32
C LEU A 60 -10.56 -1.13 -15.20
N PRO A 61 -10.71 -2.47 -15.13
CA PRO A 61 -11.57 -3.12 -14.13
C PRO A 61 -11.17 -2.78 -12.69
N GLY A 62 -12.15 -2.32 -11.91
CA GLY A 62 -12.04 -2.09 -10.46
C GLY A 62 -11.13 -0.93 -10.01
N VAL A 63 -10.35 -0.33 -10.91
CA VAL A 63 -9.43 0.76 -10.56
C VAL A 63 -10.19 2.04 -10.23
N THR A 64 -9.85 2.67 -9.11
CA THR A 64 -10.48 3.91 -8.65
C THR A 64 -9.61 5.13 -8.89
N ASP A 65 -10.24 6.27 -9.17
CA ASP A 65 -9.64 7.60 -9.21
C ASP A 65 -9.90 8.42 -7.92
N ALA A 66 -10.48 7.78 -6.90
CA ALA A 66 -10.87 8.43 -5.65
C ALA A 66 -9.69 8.94 -4.82
N PHE A 67 -8.48 8.44 -5.10
CA PHE A 67 -7.24 8.77 -4.41
C PHE A 67 -6.22 9.39 -5.37
N ASP A 68 -5.36 10.23 -4.81
CA ASP A 68 -4.39 11.02 -5.55
C ASP A 68 -2.93 10.70 -5.22
N ALA A 69 -2.68 9.93 -4.16
CA ALA A 69 -1.35 9.48 -3.77
C ALA A 69 -1.42 8.14 -3.02
N VAL A 70 -0.34 7.37 -3.14
CA VAL A 70 -0.07 6.20 -2.31
C VAL A 70 1.31 6.34 -1.67
N GLY A 71 1.38 6.43 -0.34
CA GLY A 71 2.63 6.43 0.40
C GLY A 71 2.96 5.03 0.93
N GLU A 72 4.22 4.64 0.85
CA GLU A 72 4.75 3.45 1.53
C GLU A 72 5.88 3.86 2.48
N LEU A 73 5.81 3.37 3.71
CA LEU A 73 6.82 3.56 4.74
C LEU A 73 7.22 2.20 5.31
N TYR A 74 8.52 1.99 5.40
CA TYR A 74 9.12 0.77 5.91
C TYR A 74 9.88 1.09 7.18
N TYR A 75 9.79 0.18 8.15
CA TYR A 75 10.37 0.32 9.47
C TYR A 75 11.04 -0.99 9.88
N THR A 76 12.06 -0.90 10.73
CA THR A 76 12.75 -2.07 11.26
C THR A 76 11.84 -2.98 12.08
N SER A 77 10.88 -2.40 12.80
CA SER A 77 9.88 -3.15 13.55
C SER A 77 8.59 -2.36 13.77
N PHE A 78 7.58 -3.04 14.30
CA PHE A 78 6.34 -2.41 14.74
C PHE A 78 6.58 -1.41 15.87
N GLU A 79 7.46 -1.76 16.81
CA GLU A 79 7.79 -0.94 17.98
C GLU A 79 8.41 0.38 17.56
N THR A 80 9.27 0.37 16.53
CA THR A 80 9.78 1.60 15.91
C THR A 80 8.63 2.46 15.37
N TRP A 81 7.70 1.86 14.62
CA TRP A 81 6.53 2.58 14.10
C TRP A 81 5.65 3.17 15.22
N VAL A 82 5.35 2.41 16.28
CA VAL A 82 4.61 2.91 17.45
C VAL A 82 5.37 4.04 18.14
N GLY A 83 6.69 3.91 18.29
CA GLY A 83 7.55 4.93 18.90
C GLY A 83 7.56 6.27 18.15
N MET A 84 7.30 6.27 16.84
CA MET A 84 7.16 7.49 16.06
C MET A 84 5.77 8.12 16.10
N ARG A 85 4.78 7.51 16.77
CA ARG A 85 3.41 8.03 16.77
C ARG A 85 3.34 9.49 17.17
N ASP A 86 4.03 9.86 18.23
CA ASP A 86 3.97 11.22 18.77
C ASP A 86 4.67 12.22 17.82
N VAL A 87 5.77 11.80 17.18
CA VAL A 87 6.42 12.57 16.11
C VAL A 87 5.47 12.77 14.92
N MET A 88 4.80 11.69 14.47
CA MET A 88 3.81 11.77 13.40
C MET A 88 2.68 12.74 13.76
N LEU A 89 2.16 12.68 14.99
CA LEU A 89 1.03 13.49 15.41
C LEU A 89 1.36 14.97 15.62
N HIS A 90 2.56 15.27 16.12
CA HIS A 90 2.93 16.62 16.54
C HIS A 90 3.81 17.36 15.52
N GLU A 91 4.62 16.65 14.76
CA GLU A 91 5.58 17.25 13.81
C GLU A 91 5.14 17.08 12.36
N VAL A 92 4.66 15.89 11.98
CA VAL A 92 4.32 15.58 10.57
C VAL A 92 2.86 15.94 10.23
N ALA A 93 1.91 15.60 11.10
CA ALA A 93 0.48 15.76 10.87
C ALA A 93 0.03 17.23 10.62
N PRO A 94 0.65 18.27 11.19
CA PRO A 94 0.34 19.65 10.80
C PRO A 94 0.51 19.89 9.29
N ASP A 95 1.56 19.34 8.69
CA ASP A 95 1.78 19.42 7.25
C ASP A 95 0.82 18.50 6.46
N GLU A 96 0.54 17.30 6.98
CA GLU A 96 -0.47 16.41 6.39
C GLU A 96 -1.83 17.10 6.24
N LYS A 97 -2.27 17.85 7.26
CA LYS A 97 -3.54 18.61 7.23
C LYS A 97 -3.55 19.70 6.16
N ARG A 98 -2.39 20.27 5.84
CA ARG A 98 -2.24 21.26 4.77
C ARG A 98 -2.37 20.61 3.38
N VAL A 99 -1.93 19.35 3.24
CA VAL A 99 -1.80 18.68 1.93
C VAL A 99 -2.97 17.76 1.60
N PHE A 100 -3.50 17.02 2.58
CA PHE A 100 -4.47 15.93 2.37
C PHE A 100 -5.87 16.25 2.86
N ALA A 101 -6.87 15.75 2.13
CA ALA A 101 -8.27 15.78 2.51
C ALA A 101 -8.60 14.59 3.43
N GLY A 102 -8.58 14.84 4.74
CA GLY A 102 -9.08 13.90 5.74
C GLY A 102 -8.07 12.83 6.15
N ALA A 103 -8.58 11.75 6.74
CA ALA A 103 -7.76 10.64 7.21
C ALA A 103 -7.38 9.69 6.05
N PRO A 104 -6.17 9.10 6.06
CA PRO A 104 -5.78 8.13 5.05
C PRO A 104 -6.59 6.84 5.14
N THR A 105 -6.74 6.16 4.00
CA THR A 105 -7.05 4.72 3.99
C THR A 105 -5.74 3.95 4.05
N SER A 106 -5.57 3.02 4.99
CA SER A 106 -4.24 2.44 5.25
C SER A 106 -4.26 0.98 5.69
N VAL A 107 -3.16 0.29 5.38
CA VAL A 107 -2.81 -1.03 5.91
C VAL A 107 -1.43 -0.94 6.54
N ARG A 108 -1.31 -1.39 7.78
CA ARG A 108 -0.06 -1.38 8.55
C ARG A 108 0.17 -2.74 9.19
N GLY A 109 1.31 -3.35 8.89
CA GLY A 109 1.63 -4.65 9.45
C GLY A 109 2.85 -5.30 8.82
N MET A 110 2.88 -6.63 8.86
CA MET A 110 4.03 -7.39 8.40
C MET A 110 3.97 -7.57 6.89
N ARG A 111 5.09 -7.28 6.22
CA ARG A 111 5.22 -7.47 4.77
C ARG A 111 5.90 -8.79 4.46
N THR A 112 5.26 -9.59 3.62
CA THR A 112 5.81 -10.82 3.05
C THR A 112 6.11 -10.60 1.58
N THR A 113 7.32 -10.95 1.15
CA THR A 113 7.77 -10.88 -0.24
C THR A 113 7.82 -12.29 -0.83
N PHE A 114 7.03 -12.55 -1.87
CA PHE A 114 6.95 -13.87 -2.50
C PHE A 114 7.83 -13.98 -3.75
N GLN A 115 8.09 -12.85 -4.40
CA GLN A 115 9.05 -12.73 -5.49
C GLN A 115 9.86 -11.45 -5.27
N PRO A 116 11.20 -11.48 -5.46
CA PRO A 116 12.04 -10.29 -5.35
C PRO A 116 11.43 -9.14 -6.15
N VAL A 117 11.37 -7.97 -5.54
CA VAL A 117 10.69 -6.80 -6.12
C VAL A 117 11.66 -5.97 -6.93
N SER A 118 11.30 -5.69 -8.19
CA SER A 118 11.90 -4.65 -9.02
C SER A 118 10.79 -3.94 -9.80
N GLY A 119 11.09 -2.75 -10.34
CA GLY A 119 10.11 -1.97 -11.12
C GLY A 119 9.34 -0.94 -10.30
N LEU A 120 9.03 0.17 -10.96
CA LEU A 120 8.39 1.35 -10.35
C LEU A 120 6.87 1.34 -10.50
N PHE A 121 6.32 0.55 -11.42
CA PHE A 121 4.88 0.49 -11.63
C PHE A 121 4.27 -0.55 -10.73
N LYS A 122 3.21 -0.17 -10.01
CA LYS A 122 2.59 -1.02 -8.99
C LYS A 122 1.09 -1.01 -9.12
N LEU A 123 0.45 -2.16 -8.98
CA LEU A 123 -0.97 -2.27 -8.69
C LEU A 123 -1.17 -2.59 -7.22
N PHE A 124 -1.68 -1.62 -6.47
CA PHE A 124 -2.09 -1.78 -5.09
C PHE A 124 -3.53 -2.28 -5.04
N THR A 125 -3.77 -3.38 -4.32
CA THR A 125 -5.10 -3.85 -3.97
C THR A 125 -5.24 -3.83 -2.45
N LEU A 126 -6.04 -2.93 -1.92
CA LEU A 126 -6.38 -2.89 -0.49
C LEU A 126 -7.77 -3.50 -0.30
N ALA A 127 -7.92 -4.43 0.64
CA ALA A 127 -9.19 -5.10 0.88
C ALA A 127 -9.35 -5.45 2.37
N SER A 128 -10.60 -5.68 2.76
CA SER A 128 -10.97 -6.33 4.01
C SER A 128 -11.32 -7.79 3.74
N PHE A 129 -11.04 -8.66 4.71
CA PHE A 129 -11.54 -10.04 4.65
C PHE A 129 -13.05 -10.06 4.86
N ARG A 130 -13.70 -11.10 4.35
CA ARG A 130 -15.06 -11.43 4.79
C ARG A 130 -15.04 -11.83 6.27
N ASP A 131 -16.13 -11.56 6.99
CA ASP A 131 -16.22 -11.82 8.44
C ASP A 131 -16.00 -13.29 8.82
N GLU A 132 -16.35 -14.21 7.93
CA GLU A 132 -16.20 -15.66 8.08
C GLU A 132 -14.72 -16.08 7.97
N GLU A 133 -13.99 -15.48 7.04
CA GLU A 133 -12.58 -15.78 6.77
C GLU A 133 -11.62 -15.13 7.77
N ARG A 134 -12.05 -14.05 8.44
CA ARG A 134 -11.27 -13.41 9.51
C ARG A 134 -10.97 -14.35 10.68
N ARG A 135 -11.66 -15.49 10.79
CA ARG A 135 -11.56 -16.44 11.90
C ARG A 135 -10.70 -17.67 11.60
N THR A 136 -10.24 -17.85 10.37
CA THR A 136 -9.65 -19.11 9.90
C THR A 136 -8.35 -18.83 9.14
N ASP A 137 -7.20 -18.98 9.79
CA ASP A 137 -5.84 -18.95 9.22
C ASP A 137 -5.61 -18.05 7.97
N GLY A 138 -5.95 -16.75 8.06
CA GLY A 138 -5.83 -15.81 6.94
C GLY A 138 -4.42 -15.74 6.32
N VAL A 139 -3.37 -16.13 7.06
CA VAL A 139 -2.01 -16.27 6.53
C VAL A 139 -1.89 -17.40 5.50
N ALA A 140 -2.51 -18.57 5.76
CA ALA A 140 -2.48 -19.71 4.84
C ALA A 140 -3.23 -19.39 3.55
N LEU A 141 -4.42 -18.78 3.66
CA LEU A 141 -5.20 -18.31 2.52
C LEU A 141 -4.44 -17.29 1.68
N LEU A 142 -3.72 -16.35 2.30
CA LEU A 142 -2.89 -15.39 1.58
C LEU A 142 -1.66 -16.02 0.93
N ALA A 143 -1.05 -17.03 1.56
CA ALA A 143 0.05 -17.77 0.94
C ALA A 143 -0.42 -18.58 -0.27
N GLU A 144 -1.58 -19.22 -0.18
CA GLU A 144 -2.21 -19.90 -1.32
C GLU A 144 -2.59 -18.91 -2.42
N HIS A 145 -3.16 -17.77 -2.06
CA HIS A 145 -3.47 -16.69 -2.98
C HIS A 145 -2.21 -16.19 -3.71
N ALA A 146 -1.11 -15.99 -2.98
CA ALA A 146 0.17 -15.60 -3.55
C ALA A 146 0.69 -16.66 -4.53
N ARG A 147 0.62 -17.93 -4.14
CA ARG A 147 1.00 -19.07 -4.99
C ARG A 147 0.15 -19.09 -6.27
N TYR A 148 -1.17 -18.98 -6.17
CA TYR A 148 -2.07 -18.94 -7.32
C TYR A 148 -1.77 -17.77 -8.26
N THR A 149 -1.50 -16.59 -7.70
CA THR A 149 -1.12 -15.38 -8.46
C THR A 149 0.18 -15.61 -9.26
N LEU A 150 1.16 -16.28 -8.65
CA LEU A 150 2.46 -16.55 -9.27
C LEU A 150 2.42 -17.74 -10.26
N GLU A 151 1.70 -18.82 -9.94
CA GLU A 151 1.61 -20.05 -10.74
C GLU A 151 0.83 -19.88 -12.03
N LEU A 152 -0.23 -19.06 -12.01
CA LEU A 152 -1.05 -18.85 -13.20
C LEU A 152 -0.35 -18.02 -14.30
N GLU A 153 0.95 -17.73 -14.17
CA GLU A 153 1.67 -16.78 -15.03
C GLU A 153 0.86 -15.48 -15.21
N GLN A 154 0.11 -15.02 -14.20
CA GLN A 154 -1.04 -14.11 -14.41
C GLN A 154 -0.70 -12.77 -15.04
N PHE A 155 0.57 -12.40 -14.98
CA PHE A 155 1.13 -11.25 -15.68
C PHE A 155 2.45 -11.61 -16.42
N GLY A 156 2.71 -12.90 -16.60
CA GLY A 156 3.83 -13.49 -17.32
C GLY A 156 5.20 -12.95 -16.91
N ALA A 157 6.10 -12.85 -17.89
CA ALA A 157 7.41 -12.24 -17.75
C ALA A 157 7.40 -10.75 -17.35
N ALA A 158 6.22 -10.13 -17.23
CA ALA A 158 6.07 -8.72 -16.90
C ALA A 158 5.89 -8.45 -15.40
N LEU A 159 5.49 -9.46 -14.60
CA LEU A 159 5.52 -9.37 -13.14
C LEU A 159 6.98 -9.38 -12.66
N ARG A 160 7.36 -8.32 -11.96
CA ARG A 160 8.69 -8.08 -11.42
C ARG A 160 8.75 -8.20 -9.91
N GLY A 161 7.67 -8.65 -9.28
CA GLY A 161 7.59 -8.87 -7.84
C GLY A 161 6.16 -8.94 -7.35
N PHE A 162 5.96 -9.62 -6.23
CA PHE A 162 4.67 -9.71 -5.56
C PHE A 162 4.85 -9.69 -4.05
N THR A 163 4.15 -8.77 -3.39
CA THR A 163 4.19 -8.64 -1.93
C THR A 163 2.82 -8.49 -1.33
N ILE A 164 2.69 -8.97 -0.10
CA ILE A 164 1.48 -8.86 0.70
C ILE A 164 1.85 -8.18 2.01
N THR A 165 1.02 -7.25 2.47
CA THR A 165 1.06 -6.73 3.84
C THR A 165 -0.26 -7.05 4.50
N THR A 166 -0.20 -7.82 5.58
CA THR A 166 -1.37 -8.07 6.43
C THR A 166 -1.43 -7.01 7.50
N ALA A 167 -2.61 -6.44 7.71
CA ALA A 167 -2.84 -5.56 8.84
C ALA A 167 -2.54 -6.34 10.12
N ARG A 168 -1.76 -5.72 11.01
CA ARG A 168 -1.64 -6.26 12.37
C ARG A 168 -3.01 -6.15 13.03
N GLU A 169 -3.51 -7.27 13.56
CA GLU A 169 -4.76 -7.24 14.32
C GLU A 169 -4.65 -6.22 15.46
N ALA A 170 -5.74 -5.49 15.68
CA ALA A 170 -5.87 -4.59 16.81
C ALA A 170 -6.03 -5.44 18.10
N SER A 171 -4.95 -6.05 18.58
CA SER A 171 -4.97 -6.74 19.87
C SER A 171 -5.01 -5.71 21.00
N ALA A 172 -5.71 -6.01 22.10
CA ALA A 172 -5.81 -5.11 23.25
C ALA A 172 -4.43 -4.74 23.83
N GLY A 173 -3.45 -5.64 23.69
CA GLY A 173 -2.06 -5.41 24.08
C GLY A 173 -1.21 -4.59 23.08
N SER A 174 -1.72 -4.30 21.88
CA SER A 174 -0.97 -3.53 20.86
C SER A 174 -0.89 -2.02 21.14
N GLY A 175 -1.74 -1.51 22.03
CA GLY A 175 -1.88 -0.07 22.28
C GLY A 175 -2.51 0.74 21.14
N MET A 176 -2.90 0.10 20.03
CA MET A 176 -3.50 0.78 18.87
C MET A 176 -5.00 1.07 19.02
N GLN A 177 -5.71 0.38 19.92
CA GLN A 177 -7.18 0.42 20.02
C GLN A 177 -7.76 1.80 20.38
N GLY A 178 -6.94 2.75 20.83
CA GLY A 178 -7.37 4.09 21.20
C GLY A 178 -7.21 5.17 20.12
N PHE A 179 -6.55 4.89 18.99
CA PHE A 179 -6.15 5.93 18.04
C PHE A 179 -6.50 5.56 16.61
N ALA A 180 -7.64 6.10 16.13
CA ALA A 180 -8.14 5.89 14.77
C ALA A 180 -7.11 6.17 13.66
N HIS A 181 -6.15 7.06 13.92
CA HIS A 181 -5.08 7.42 12.96
C HIS A 181 -3.97 6.37 12.85
N THR A 182 -3.88 5.45 13.80
CA THR A 182 -2.83 4.40 13.85
C THR A 182 -3.37 3.04 13.42
N SER A 183 -4.67 2.78 13.56
CA SER A 183 -5.29 1.54 13.11
C SER A 183 -5.30 1.42 11.59
N SER A 184 -5.15 0.19 11.09
CA SER A 184 -5.45 -0.12 9.70
C SER A 184 -6.96 0.03 9.45
N SER A 185 -7.33 0.58 8.30
CA SER A 185 -8.73 0.69 7.86
C SER A 185 -9.13 -0.41 6.89
N ARG A 186 -8.19 -1.31 6.58
CA ARG A 186 -8.29 -2.48 5.70
C ARG A 186 -7.45 -3.60 6.30
N ASP A 187 -7.76 -4.84 5.97
CA ASP A 187 -7.10 -6.01 6.56
C ASP A 187 -5.86 -6.44 5.78
N VAL A 188 -5.82 -6.18 4.48
CA VAL A 188 -4.69 -6.60 3.63
C VAL A 188 -4.42 -5.59 2.52
N MET A 189 -3.15 -5.53 2.15
CA MET A 189 -2.69 -4.89 0.92
C MET A 189 -1.88 -5.90 0.11
N LEU A 190 -2.25 -6.07 -1.16
CA LEU A 190 -1.50 -6.82 -2.17
C LEU A 190 -0.81 -5.81 -3.10
N VAL A 191 0.44 -6.08 -3.48
CA VAL A 191 1.20 -5.24 -4.41
C VAL A 191 1.79 -6.09 -5.51
N HIS A 192 1.32 -5.88 -6.73
CA HIS A 192 1.90 -6.43 -7.94
C HIS A 192 2.87 -5.41 -8.53
N HIS A 193 4.13 -5.79 -8.71
CA HIS A 193 5.17 -4.93 -9.26
C HIS A 193 5.37 -5.25 -10.75
N PHE A 194 5.34 -4.24 -11.60
CA PHE A 194 5.48 -4.39 -13.05
C PHE A 194 6.71 -3.67 -13.58
N ALA A 195 7.24 -4.15 -14.70
CA ALA A 195 8.37 -3.53 -15.39
C ALA A 195 8.03 -2.11 -15.90
N ASP A 196 6.83 -1.94 -16.45
CA ASP A 196 6.36 -0.70 -17.07
C ASP A 196 4.83 -0.58 -16.99
N GLU A 197 4.32 0.60 -17.35
CA GLU A 197 2.89 0.90 -17.35
C GLU A 197 2.10 0.04 -18.35
N THR A 198 2.66 -0.20 -19.54
CA THR A 198 2.02 -0.98 -20.60
C THR A 198 1.70 -2.38 -20.11
N SER A 199 2.67 -3.00 -19.44
CA SER A 199 2.54 -4.31 -18.81
C SER A 199 1.49 -4.30 -17.71
N ALA A 200 1.48 -3.29 -16.84
CA ALA A 200 0.50 -3.17 -15.75
C ALA A 200 -0.94 -2.97 -16.28
N ARG A 201 -1.11 -2.24 -17.38
CA ARG A 201 -2.42 -2.08 -18.04
C ARG A 201 -2.88 -3.37 -18.71
N ALA A 202 -2.01 -4.01 -19.48
CA ALA A 202 -2.31 -5.27 -20.17
C ALA A 202 -2.75 -6.36 -19.16
N ALA A 203 -2.01 -6.43 -18.04
CA ALA A 203 -2.31 -7.23 -16.87
C ALA A 203 -3.75 -7.05 -16.37
N LEU A 204 -4.17 -5.82 -16.07
CA LEU A 204 -5.52 -5.53 -15.55
C LEU A 204 -6.65 -5.89 -16.52
N THR A 205 -6.37 -5.92 -17.82
CA THR A 205 -7.35 -6.27 -18.86
C THR A 205 -7.30 -7.73 -19.31
N SER A 206 -6.41 -8.54 -18.73
CA SER A 206 -6.23 -9.93 -19.15
C SER A 206 -7.35 -10.83 -18.61
N ALA A 207 -7.55 -11.97 -19.27
CA ALA A 207 -8.41 -13.03 -18.74
C ALA A 207 -7.88 -13.60 -17.40
N ASP A 208 -6.57 -13.47 -17.15
CA ASP A 208 -5.94 -13.94 -15.92
C ASP A 208 -6.32 -13.06 -14.73
N HIS A 209 -6.39 -11.74 -14.93
CA HIS A 209 -6.90 -10.84 -13.89
C HIS A 209 -8.36 -11.16 -13.58
N ALA A 210 -9.21 -11.38 -14.58
CA ALA A 210 -10.60 -11.79 -14.33
C ALA A 210 -10.70 -13.12 -13.54
N ARG A 211 -9.81 -14.09 -13.82
CA ARG A 211 -9.74 -15.35 -13.05
C ARG A 211 -9.25 -15.12 -11.62
N LEU A 212 -8.26 -14.24 -11.43
CA LEU A 212 -7.77 -13.83 -10.12
C LEU A 212 -8.90 -13.21 -9.29
N GLU A 213 -9.69 -12.34 -9.90
CA GLU A 213 -10.84 -11.71 -9.25
C GLU A 213 -11.83 -12.76 -8.75
N VAL A 214 -12.24 -13.70 -9.60
CA VAL A 214 -13.11 -14.82 -9.19
C VAL A 214 -12.51 -15.65 -8.06
N ALA A 215 -11.21 -15.91 -8.08
CA ALA A 215 -10.54 -16.64 -7.00
C ALA A 215 -10.43 -15.83 -5.69
N GLN A 216 -10.51 -14.50 -5.78
CA GLN A 216 -10.54 -13.59 -4.63
C GLN A 216 -11.95 -13.34 -4.09
N ASP A 217 -13.00 -13.65 -4.86
CA ASP A 217 -14.40 -13.41 -4.50
C ASP A 217 -14.71 -13.98 -3.12
N ASP A 218 -14.28 -15.20 -2.83
CA ASP A 218 -14.58 -15.87 -1.57
C ASP A 218 -13.75 -15.37 -0.38
N LEU A 219 -12.61 -14.72 -0.64
CA LEU A 219 -11.69 -14.27 0.40
C LEU A 219 -12.00 -12.85 0.89
N PHE A 220 -12.33 -11.94 -0.03
CA PHE A 220 -12.43 -10.51 0.26
C PHE A 220 -13.87 -9.99 0.21
N ASP A 221 -14.14 -8.97 1.01
CA ASP A 221 -15.31 -8.12 0.80
C ASP A 221 -15.05 -7.22 -0.41
N TRP A 222 -15.73 -7.49 -1.51
CA TRP A 222 -15.60 -6.73 -2.74
C TRP A 222 -15.96 -5.26 -2.62
N HIS A 223 -16.89 -4.90 -1.74
CA HIS A 223 -17.25 -3.50 -1.51
C HIS A 223 -16.12 -2.73 -0.81
N SER A 224 -15.22 -3.44 -0.14
CA SER A 224 -14.07 -2.85 0.53
C SER A 224 -12.85 -2.69 -0.38
N ARG A 225 -12.82 -3.38 -1.54
CA ARG A 225 -11.66 -3.47 -2.43
C ARG A 225 -11.38 -2.12 -3.09
N ILE A 226 -10.12 -1.69 -2.99
CA ILE A 226 -9.61 -0.47 -3.61
C ILE A 226 -8.39 -0.84 -4.44
N LEU A 227 -8.44 -0.50 -5.73
CA LEU A 227 -7.36 -0.73 -6.70
C LEU A 227 -6.76 0.60 -7.14
N VAL A 228 -5.46 0.75 -6.99
CA VAL A 228 -4.72 1.93 -7.46
C VAL A 228 -3.47 1.48 -8.21
N MET A 229 -3.42 1.81 -9.51
CA MET A 229 -2.22 1.64 -10.31
C MET A 229 -1.35 2.90 -10.20
N THR A 230 -0.07 2.75 -9.94
CA THR A 230 0.81 3.87 -9.61
C THR A 230 2.20 3.73 -10.23
N ARG A 231 2.95 4.84 -10.21
CA ARG A 231 4.39 4.91 -10.43
C ARG A 231 5.09 5.42 -9.17
N GLY A 232 6.02 4.63 -8.65
CA GLY A 232 6.78 4.93 -7.44
C GLY A 232 7.97 5.88 -7.65
N TRP A 233 8.23 6.66 -6.62
CA TRP A 233 9.37 7.56 -6.44
C TRP A 233 9.97 7.29 -5.07
N VAL A 234 11.24 6.89 -5.03
CA VAL A 234 11.91 6.51 -3.79
C VAL A 234 12.59 7.73 -3.18
N LEU A 235 12.20 8.09 -1.95
CA LEU A 235 12.79 9.19 -1.18
C LEU A 235 13.91 8.70 -0.25
N LYS A 236 13.78 7.47 0.27
CA LYS A 236 14.80 6.79 1.09
C LYS A 236 14.87 5.32 0.73
N GLY A 237 16.08 4.75 0.79
CA GLY A 237 16.36 3.34 0.52
C GLY A 237 16.64 3.07 -0.95
N ASP A 238 16.94 1.81 -1.27
CA ASP A 238 17.25 1.41 -2.64
C ASP A 238 15.97 1.25 -3.48
N ASN A 239 16.12 1.18 -4.80
CA ASN A 239 15.01 0.95 -5.71
C ASN A 239 14.42 -0.47 -5.62
N GLY A 240 15.02 -1.36 -4.81
CA GLY A 240 14.90 -2.80 -5.07
C GLY A 240 15.60 -3.10 -6.39
#